data_AF-A0AAW0UQJ5-F1
#
_entry.id   AF-A0AAW0UQJ5-F1
#
_cell.length_a   1.000
_cell.length_b   1.000
_cell.length_c   1.000
_cell.angle_alpha   90.00
_cell.angle_beta   90.00
_cell.angle_gamma   90.00
#
_symmetry.space_group_name_H-M   'P 1'
#
loop_
_entity.id
_entity.type
_entity.pdbx_description
1 polymer ?
#
loop_
_entity_poly.entity_id
_entity_poly.type
_entity_poly.pdbx_seq_one_letter_code
_entity_poly.pdbx_strand_id
1 'polypeptide(L)'
;MLRKPDVSSSVVPLLTCSHVKNSTATNQQCHAASRGGLYATAGRCSWGHTPAFATLRNTSSHSGTQMSSIDVKKAVDIISEQFSEAMELMNDARSSIGTIYFSEDMEDVQAQVADTLQSYSSLLAKLNEEQRRSVIQSVGLKMEELKSQMSLLEELAKE
;
A
#
# COMPACT_ATOMS: atom_id res chain seq x y z
N MET A 1 -32.84 -45.76 -3.63
CA MET A 1 -32.91 -44.66 -4.62
C MET A 1 -31.54 -43.98 -4.67
N LEU A 2 -30.63 -44.50 -5.52
CA LEU A 2 -29.30 -43.95 -5.76
C LEU A 2 -29.39 -42.96 -6.93
N ARG A 3 -29.05 -41.68 -6.72
CA ARG A 3 -28.80 -40.75 -7.84
C ARG A 3 -27.29 -40.64 -8.06
N LYS A 4 -26.86 -41.00 -9.27
CA LYS A 4 -25.51 -40.75 -9.81
C LYS A 4 -25.39 -39.27 -10.20
N PRO A 5 -24.20 -38.65 -10.08
CA PRO A 5 -23.90 -37.38 -10.74
C PRO A 5 -23.59 -37.59 -12.23
N ASP A 6 -24.23 -36.77 -13.07
CA ASP A 6 -24.01 -36.71 -14.51
C ASP A 6 -22.76 -35.87 -14.81
N VAL A 7 -21.91 -36.43 -15.68
CA VAL A 7 -20.67 -35.85 -16.18
C VAL A 7 -21.00 -35.11 -17.47
N SER A 8 -20.71 -33.81 -17.56
CA SER A 8 -20.75 -33.12 -18.85
C SER A 8 -19.46 -32.33 -19.06
N SER A 9 -18.55 -33.03 -19.74
CA SER A 9 -17.38 -32.50 -20.41
C SER A 9 -17.76 -31.38 -21.38
N SER A 10 -17.07 -30.25 -21.29
CA SER A 10 -16.83 -29.40 -22.45
C SER A 10 -15.34 -29.15 -22.57
N VAL A 11 -14.71 -30.01 -23.36
CA VAL A 11 -13.35 -29.90 -23.88
C VAL A 11 -13.42 -29.12 -25.18
N VAL A 12 -12.59 -28.06 -25.33
CA VAL A 12 -11.79 -27.67 -26.53
C VAL A 12 -11.47 -26.15 -26.50
N PRO A 13 -10.47 -25.63 -27.24
CA PRO A 13 -9.13 -26.18 -27.50
C PRO A 13 -8.00 -25.13 -27.33
N LEU A 14 -6.78 -25.66 -27.21
CA LEU A 14 -5.51 -24.98 -27.46
C LEU A 14 -5.50 -24.26 -28.82
N LEU A 15 -5.02 -23.02 -28.88
CA LEU A 15 -4.27 -22.56 -30.05
C LEU A 15 -3.16 -21.58 -29.64
N THR A 16 -1.98 -22.00 -30.05
CA THR A 16 -0.67 -21.37 -29.97
C THR A 16 -0.53 -20.20 -30.94
N CYS A 17 0.25 -19.17 -30.60
CA CYS A 17 1.19 -18.47 -31.48
C CYS A 17 1.99 -17.47 -30.64
N SER A 18 3.29 -17.73 -30.39
CA SER A 18 4.43 -17.37 -31.24
C SER A 18 5.04 -16.01 -30.91
N HIS A 19 6.20 -16.09 -30.22
CA HIS A 19 7.48 -15.57 -30.71
C HIS A 19 7.60 -14.05 -30.99
N VAL A 20 8.33 -13.33 -30.13
CA VAL A 20 9.25 -12.29 -30.59
C VAL A 20 10.48 -12.20 -29.67
N LYS A 21 11.59 -11.80 -30.27
CA LYS A 21 12.96 -12.20 -30.01
C LYS A 21 13.68 -11.31 -28.98
N ASN A 22 14.69 -11.91 -28.35
CA ASN A 22 15.98 -11.36 -27.90
C ASN A 22 16.21 -9.85 -28.06
N SER A 23 16.72 -9.23 -27.00
CA SER A 23 17.75 -8.20 -27.14
C SER A 23 18.69 -8.20 -25.93
N THR A 24 19.82 -8.88 -26.11
CA THR A 24 21.04 -8.73 -25.31
C THR A 24 21.72 -7.43 -25.73
N ALA A 25 21.93 -6.50 -24.79
CA ALA A 25 22.86 -5.38 -24.96
C ALA A 25 23.68 -5.19 -23.68
N THR A 26 24.75 -5.98 -23.59
CA THR A 26 25.98 -5.61 -22.87
C THR A 26 26.61 -4.38 -23.54
N ASN A 27 26.79 -3.28 -22.80
CA ASN A 27 27.60 -2.13 -23.20
C ASN A 27 28.16 -1.50 -21.91
N GLN A 28 29.30 -2.00 -21.45
CA GLN A 28 30.66 -1.47 -21.69
C GLN A 28 31.03 -0.31 -20.76
N GLN A 29 32.03 -0.64 -19.94
CA GLN A 29 33.00 0.20 -19.25
C GLN A 29 33.18 1.62 -19.81
N CYS A 30 33.23 2.61 -18.92
CA CYS A 30 34.10 3.78 -19.06
C CYS A 30 34.64 4.16 -17.68
N HIS A 31 35.93 3.89 -17.47
CA HIS A 31 36.73 4.47 -16.40
C HIS A 31 36.93 5.96 -16.70
N ALA A 32 36.67 6.82 -15.71
CA ALA A 32 37.20 8.17 -15.69
C ALA A 32 37.93 8.38 -14.37
N ALA A 33 39.25 8.19 -14.41
CA ALA A 33 40.16 8.77 -13.44
C ALA A 33 40.22 10.28 -13.71
N SER A 34 40.05 11.11 -12.69
CA SER A 34 40.62 12.46 -12.70
C SER A 34 41.03 12.85 -11.28
N ARG A 35 42.35 12.99 -11.15
CA ARG A 35 43.07 13.44 -9.95
C ARG A 35 43.17 14.97 -10.01
N GLY A 36 43.11 15.61 -8.85
CA GLY A 36 43.52 17.01 -8.64
C GLY A 36 42.35 17.98 -8.74
N GLY A 37 42.18 18.97 -7.88
CA GLY A 37 43.01 19.44 -6.78
C GLY A 37 42.35 20.68 -6.16
N LEU A 38 43.09 21.28 -5.22
CA LEU A 38 42.91 22.62 -4.64
C LEU A 38 41.85 22.75 -3.53
N TYR A 39 42.31 22.54 -2.29
CA TYR A 39 41.76 23.20 -1.12
C TYR A 39 42.63 24.44 -0.81
N ALA A 40 42.05 25.62 -1.02
CA ALA A 40 42.48 26.95 -0.58
C ALA A 40 41.32 27.87 -1.02
N THR A 41 40.72 28.78 -0.26
CA THR A 41 41.18 29.69 0.80
C THR A 41 39.97 30.05 1.69
N ALA A 42 40.19 30.21 3.00
CA ALA A 42 40.05 31.45 3.77
C ALA A 42 38.88 32.40 3.43
N GLY A 43 38.11 32.79 4.46
CA GLY A 43 37.39 34.08 4.45
C GLY A 43 36.07 34.11 5.21
N ARG A 44 36.14 34.35 6.53
CA ARG A 44 35.04 35.01 7.28
C ARG A 44 35.00 36.49 6.88
N CYS A 45 33.80 37.05 6.67
CA CYS A 45 33.34 38.42 6.96
C CYS A 45 31.83 38.43 6.63
N SER A 46 30.89 38.33 7.58
CA SER A 46 30.39 39.34 8.51
C SER A 46 29.57 40.50 7.88
N TRP A 47 28.25 40.41 8.11
CA TRP A 47 27.27 41.48 8.36
C TRP A 47 26.72 42.28 7.17
N GLY A 48 25.38 42.29 7.10
CA GLY A 48 24.61 43.42 6.56
C GLY A 48 23.83 43.14 5.29
N HIS A 49 22.56 42.74 5.45
CA HIS A 49 21.36 43.41 4.92
C HIS A 49 20.24 42.42 4.57
N THR A 50 19.19 42.46 5.38
CA THR A 50 17.85 42.00 5.00
C THR A 50 17.13 43.14 4.29
N PRO A 51 16.58 42.90 3.10
CA PRO A 51 15.28 43.50 2.81
C PRO A 51 14.28 42.48 2.24
N ALA A 52 13.06 42.66 2.72
CA ALA A 52 11.81 42.32 2.05
C ALA A 52 11.59 40.83 1.73
N PHE A 53 11.11 40.09 2.75
CA PHE A 53 10.31 38.89 2.51
C PHE A 53 9.04 39.31 1.76
N ALA A 54 9.06 39.19 0.43
CA ALA A 54 7.87 39.33 -0.39
C ALA A 54 6.89 38.23 0.04
N THR A 55 5.82 38.62 0.72
CA THR A 55 4.69 37.73 1.01
C THR A 55 4.00 37.39 -0.31
N LEU A 56 4.47 36.34 -0.97
CA LEU A 56 3.75 35.71 -2.07
C LEU A 56 2.49 35.08 -1.47
N ARG A 57 1.39 35.82 -1.64
CA ARG A 57 0.04 35.38 -1.33
C ARG A 57 -0.29 34.19 -2.23
N ASN A 58 -0.16 32.98 -1.69
CA ASN A 58 -0.57 31.75 -2.34
C ASN A 58 -2.10 31.72 -2.44
N THR A 59 -2.64 32.09 -3.58
CA THR A 59 -4.06 31.91 -3.90
C THR A 59 -4.28 30.45 -4.24
N SER A 60 -4.56 29.64 -3.23
CA SER A 60 -5.02 28.27 -3.38
C SER A 60 -6.42 28.26 -3.99
N SER A 61 -6.43 28.25 -5.33
CA SER A 61 -7.60 27.95 -6.14
C SER A 61 -8.08 26.56 -5.78
N HIS A 62 -9.17 26.47 -5.01
CA HIS A 62 -9.87 25.23 -4.72
C HIS A 62 -10.66 24.82 -5.97
N SER A 63 -9.94 24.26 -6.93
CA SER A 63 -10.51 23.54 -8.07
C SER A 63 -10.65 22.09 -7.65
N GLY A 64 -11.89 21.63 -7.43
CA GLY A 64 -12.33 20.23 -7.33
C GLY A 64 -11.46 19.29 -6.49
N THR A 65 -11.96 18.88 -5.32
CA THR A 65 -11.40 17.88 -4.39
C THR A 65 -10.81 16.65 -5.10
N GLN A 66 -9.56 16.74 -5.56
CA GLN A 66 -8.82 15.64 -6.15
C GLN A 66 -7.48 15.56 -5.41
N MET A 67 -7.27 14.45 -4.71
CA MET A 67 -5.96 14.21 -4.09
C MET A 67 -4.89 14.04 -5.16
N SER A 68 -3.69 14.59 -4.89
CA SER A 68 -2.56 14.42 -5.79
C SER A 68 -2.18 12.95 -5.90
N SER A 69 -1.67 12.51 -7.05
CA SER A 69 -1.28 11.11 -7.24
C SER A 69 -0.25 10.62 -6.21
N ILE A 70 0.59 11.52 -5.71
CA ILE A 70 1.58 11.21 -4.66
C ILE A 70 0.87 10.93 -3.32
N ASP A 71 -0.14 11.73 -2.98
CA ASP A 71 -0.89 11.55 -1.73
C ASP A 71 -1.73 10.27 -1.74
N VAL A 72 -2.28 9.89 -2.90
CA VAL A 72 -3.00 8.61 -3.06
C VAL A 72 -2.07 7.42 -2.81
N LYS A 73 -0.85 7.44 -3.37
CA LYS A 73 0.13 6.36 -3.16
C LYS A 73 0.53 6.23 -1.69
N LYS A 74 0.86 7.36 -1.05
CA LYS A 74 1.18 7.37 0.39
C LYS A 74 0.04 6.82 1.24
N ALA A 75 -1.21 7.19 0.93
CA ALA A 75 -2.36 6.66 1.65
C ALA A 75 -2.54 5.15 1.45
N VAL A 76 -2.29 4.64 0.24
CA VAL A 76 -2.28 3.19 -0.06
C VAL A 76 -1.18 2.45 0.70
N ASP A 77 0.00 3.05 0.81
CA ASP A 77 1.13 2.47 1.55
C ASP A 77 0.80 2.39 3.04
N ILE A 78 0.26 3.47 3.63
CA ILE A 78 -0.19 3.48 5.04
C ILE A 78 -1.24 2.40 5.28
N ILE A 79 -2.25 2.25 4.41
CA ILE A 79 -3.26 1.19 4.57
C ILE A 79 -2.63 -0.21 4.46
N SER A 80 -1.59 -0.36 3.64
CA SER A 80 -0.87 -1.64 3.52
C SER A 80 -0.03 -1.96 4.76
N GLU A 81 0.53 -0.94 5.42
CA GLU A 81 1.19 -1.07 6.72
C GLU A 81 0.17 -1.46 7.80
N GLN A 82 -0.95 -0.74 7.90
CA GLN A 82 -2.05 -1.06 8.84
C GLN A 82 -2.59 -2.47 8.64
N PHE A 83 -2.71 -2.93 7.39
CA PHE A 83 -3.08 -4.32 7.09
C PHE A 83 -2.07 -5.32 7.66
N SER A 84 -0.78 -5.05 7.52
CA SER A 84 0.28 -5.94 8.00
C SER A 84 0.27 -6.00 9.53
N GLU A 85 0.08 -4.85 10.19
CA GLU A 85 -0.07 -4.74 11.64
C GLU A 85 -1.31 -5.49 12.14
N ALA A 86 -2.47 -5.31 11.50
CA ALA A 86 -3.69 -6.06 11.85
C ALA A 86 -3.50 -7.58 11.76
N MET A 87 -2.74 -8.04 10.76
CA MET A 87 -2.41 -9.44 10.55
C MET A 87 -1.49 -10.01 11.64
N GLU A 88 -0.54 -9.20 12.12
CA GLU A 88 0.32 -9.55 13.25
C GLU A 88 -0.50 -9.66 14.55
N LEU A 89 -1.36 -8.67 14.84
CA LEU A 89 -2.26 -8.72 16.01
C LEU A 89 -3.18 -9.94 15.97
N MET A 90 -3.73 -10.30 14.79
CA MET A 90 -4.54 -11.52 14.65
C MET A 90 -3.74 -12.78 14.95
N ASN A 91 -2.46 -12.81 14.60
CA ASN A 91 -1.59 -13.95 14.89
C ASN A 91 -1.28 -14.06 16.39
N ASP A 92 -1.12 -12.93 17.07
CA ASP A 92 -0.92 -12.88 18.52
C ASP A 92 -2.19 -13.32 19.25
N ALA A 93 -3.36 -12.80 18.86
CA ALA A 93 -4.65 -13.22 19.41
C ALA A 93 -4.90 -14.73 19.24
N ARG A 94 -4.52 -15.32 18.09
CA ARG A 94 -4.57 -16.79 17.89
C ARG A 94 -3.70 -17.56 18.87
N SER A 95 -2.53 -17.03 19.19
CA SER A 95 -1.58 -17.66 20.11
C SER A 95 -2.05 -17.57 21.56
N SER A 96 -2.85 -16.55 21.88
CA SER A 96 -3.44 -16.32 23.20
C SER A 96 -4.79 -17.01 23.42
N ILE A 97 -5.36 -17.72 22.43
CA ILE A 97 -6.62 -18.46 22.57
C ILE A 97 -6.56 -19.40 23.79
N GLY A 98 -7.59 -19.35 24.63
CA GLY A 98 -7.67 -20.15 25.86
C GLY A 98 -6.91 -19.57 27.05
N THR A 99 -6.28 -18.40 26.90
CA THR A 99 -5.67 -17.64 28.00
C THR A 99 -6.58 -16.50 28.45
N ILE A 100 -6.26 -15.89 29.60
CA ILE A 100 -6.96 -14.70 30.09
C ILE A 100 -6.71 -13.45 29.23
N TYR A 101 -5.65 -13.44 28.41
CA TYR A 101 -5.27 -12.28 27.60
C TYR A 101 -6.05 -12.22 26.29
N PHE A 102 -6.69 -13.33 25.89
CA PHE A 102 -7.42 -13.42 24.64
C PHE A 102 -8.48 -12.34 24.46
N SER A 103 -9.17 -11.93 25.54
CA SER A 103 -10.19 -10.89 25.44
C SER A 103 -9.61 -9.51 25.11
N GLU A 104 -8.42 -9.18 25.64
CA GLU A 104 -7.73 -7.91 25.35
C GLU A 104 -7.18 -7.94 23.92
N ASP A 105 -6.48 -9.03 23.56
CA ASP A 105 -5.94 -9.21 22.21
C ASP A 105 -7.04 -9.17 21.13
N MET A 106 -8.24 -9.70 21.42
CA MET A 106 -9.39 -9.62 20.51
C MET A 106 -9.94 -8.21 20.36
N GLU A 107 -9.95 -7.41 21.43
CA GLU A 107 -10.39 -6.00 21.35
C GLU A 107 -9.42 -5.20 20.48
N ASP A 108 -8.11 -5.40 20.66
CA ASP A 108 -7.08 -4.76 19.86
C ASP A 108 -7.17 -5.14 18.38
N VAL A 109 -7.41 -6.42 18.08
CA VAL A 109 -7.67 -6.88 16.70
C VAL A 109 -8.91 -6.20 16.11
N GLN A 110 -10.03 -6.16 16.85
CA GLN A 110 -11.27 -5.55 16.38
C GLN A 110 -11.08 -4.05 16.09
N ALA A 111 -10.38 -3.34 16.98
CA ALA A 111 -10.07 -1.93 16.82
C ALA A 111 -9.20 -1.69 15.57
N GLN A 112 -8.08 -2.40 15.45
CA GLN A 112 -7.16 -2.23 14.33
C GLN A 112 -7.81 -2.56 12.97
N VAL A 113 -8.64 -3.61 12.92
CA VAL A 113 -9.40 -3.97 11.71
C VAL A 113 -10.39 -2.88 11.34
N ALA A 114 -11.15 -2.36 12.32
CA ALA A 114 -12.11 -1.30 12.09
C ALA A 114 -11.41 -0.03 11.56
N ASP A 115 -10.29 0.35 12.16
CA ASP A 115 -9.50 1.52 11.78
C ASP A 115 -8.91 1.39 10.37
N THR A 116 -8.44 0.19 10.01
CA THR A 116 -7.92 -0.10 8.66
C THR A 116 -9.03 0.02 7.61
N LEU A 117 -10.20 -0.58 7.87
CA LEU A 117 -11.36 -0.51 6.96
C LEU A 117 -11.93 0.91 6.87
N GLN A 118 -11.92 1.65 7.97
CA GLN A 118 -12.35 3.05 8.00
C GLN A 118 -11.38 3.95 7.20
N SER A 119 -10.08 3.75 7.36
CA SER A 119 -9.04 4.47 6.61
C SER A 119 -9.19 4.23 5.11
N TYR A 120 -9.42 2.98 4.71
CA TYR A 120 -9.69 2.60 3.33
C TYR A 120 -10.96 3.24 2.77
N SER A 121 -12.11 3.12 3.46
CA SER A 121 -13.36 3.72 3.01
C SER A 121 -13.31 5.25 2.92
N SER A 122 -12.64 5.89 3.88
CA SER A 122 -12.39 7.34 3.89
C SER A 122 -11.50 7.79 2.73
N LEU A 123 -10.53 6.96 2.33
CA LEU A 123 -9.74 7.20 1.14
C LEU A 123 -10.61 7.12 -0.12
N LEU A 124 -11.40 6.06 -0.29
CA LEU A 124 -12.25 5.89 -1.48
C LEU A 124 -13.26 7.03 -1.68
N ALA A 125 -13.78 7.60 -0.58
CA ALA A 125 -14.71 8.73 -0.62
C ALA A 125 -14.09 10.04 -1.15
N LYS A 126 -12.76 10.20 -1.05
CA LYS A 126 -12.02 11.40 -1.49
C LYS A 126 -11.47 11.28 -2.92
N LEU A 127 -11.61 10.12 -3.56
CA LEU A 127 -11.02 9.82 -4.87
C LEU A 127 -12.04 9.91 -6.00
N ASN A 128 -11.53 10.27 -7.17
CA ASN A 128 -12.25 10.18 -8.44
C ASN A 128 -12.36 8.72 -8.92
N GLU A 129 -13.31 8.41 -9.82
CA GLU A 129 -13.60 7.04 -10.29
C GLU A 129 -12.37 6.29 -10.81
N GLU A 130 -11.47 6.96 -11.52
CA GLU A 130 -10.25 6.35 -12.05
C GLU A 130 -9.27 5.97 -10.93
N GLN A 131 -8.97 6.89 -10.03
CA GLN A 131 -8.09 6.65 -8.88
C GLN A 131 -8.69 5.58 -7.96
N ARG A 132 -10.01 5.63 -7.74
CA ARG A 132 -10.72 4.67 -6.90
C ARG A 132 -10.59 3.25 -7.46
N ARG A 133 -10.77 3.05 -8.77
CA ARG A 133 -10.58 1.74 -9.41
C ARG A 133 -9.15 1.22 -9.21
N SER A 134 -8.14 2.07 -9.36
CA SER A 134 -6.75 1.69 -9.12
C SER A 134 -6.51 1.26 -7.67
N VAL A 135 -7.07 1.97 -6.69
CA VAL A 135 -6.93 1.65 -5.27
C VAL A 135 -7.67 0.36 -4.90
N ILE A 136 -8.87 0.15 -5.43
CA ILE A 136 -9.63 -1.09 -5.22
C ILE A 136 -8.86 -2.29 -5.77
N GLN A 137 -8.22 -2.16 -6.93
CA GLN A 137 -7.41 -3.24 -7.50
C GLN A 137 -6.17 -3.58 -6.67
N SER A 138 -5.52 -2.58 -6.07
CA SER A 138 -4.29 -2.80 -5.31
C SER A 138 -4.52 -3.25 -3.86
N VAL A 139 -5.53 -2.70 -3.18
CA VAL A 139 -5.74 -2.91 -1.74
C VAL A 139 -7.08 -3.59 -1.43
N GLY A 140 -8.04 -3.58 -2.37
CA GLY A 140 -9.38 -4.13 -2.11
C GLY A 140 -9.37 -5.60 -1.71
N LEU A 141 -8.53 -6.43 -2.34
CA LEU A 141 -8.40 -7.84 -1.97
C LEU A 141 -7.87 -8.02 -0.54
N LYS A 142 -6.91 -7.18 -0.11
CA LYS A 142 -6.37 -7.20 1.26
C LYS A 142 -7.45 -6.94 2.29
N MET A 143 -8.38 -6.01 2.01
CA MET A 143 -9.48 -5.70 2.93
C MET A 143 -10.47 -6.86 3.07
N GLU A 144 -10.73 -7.60 2.00
CA GLU A 144 -11.58 -8.80 2.05
C GLU A 144 -10.90 -9.96 2.77
N GLU A 145 -9.59 -10.15 2.54
CA GLU A 145 -8.79 -11.10 3.32
C GLU A 145 -8.84 -10.80 4.81
N LEU A 146 -8.65 -9.54 5.19
CA LEU A 146 -8.64 -9.10 6.58
C LEU A 146 -10.00 -9.36 7.28
N LYS A 147 -11.12 -9.11 6.60
CA LYS A 147 -12.45 -9.51 7.11
C LYS A 147 -12.61 -11.02 7.24
N SER A 148 -12.13 -11.78 6.25
CA SER A 148 -12.21 -13.24 6.29
C SER A 148 -11.41 -13.82 7.46
N GLN A 149 -10.22 -13.28 7.73
CA GLN A 149 -9.38 -13.73 8.83
C GLN A 149 -9.95 -13.35 10.20
N MET A 150 -10.53 -12.15 10.31
CA MET A 150 -11.25 -11.73 11.51
C MET A 150 -12.43 -12.66 11.79
N SER A 151 -13.28 -12.95 10.79
CA SER A 151 -14.42 -13.86 10.96
C SER A 151 -13.98 -15.25 11.41
N LEU A 152 -12.90 -15.78 10.82
CA LEU A 152 -12.34 -17.07 11.23
C LEU A 152 -11.86 -17.03 12.68
N LEU A 153 -11.21 -15.95 13.10
CA LEU A 153 -10.74 -15.80 14.48
C LEU A 153 -11.91 -15.73 15.48
N GLU A 154 -13.00 -15.03 15.11
CA GLU A 154 -14.23 -14.98 15.92
C GLU A 154 -14.96 -16.32 15.99
N GLU A 155 -14.80 -17.20 15.01
CA GLU A 155 -15.31 -18.58 15.07
C GLU A 155 -14.48 -19.41 16.05
N LEU A 156 -13.15 -19.34 15.97
CA LEU A 156 -12.25 -20.01 16.91
C LEU A 156 -12.45 -19.54 18.35
N ALA A 157 -12.81 -18.26 18.55
CA ALA A 157 -13.11 -17.69 19.86
C ALA A 157 -14.32 -18.32 20.58
N LYS A 158 -15.20 -19.00 19.83
CA LYS A 158 -16.45 -19.56 20.35
C LYS A 158 -16.33 -21.04 20.75
N GLU A 159 -15.22 -21.68 20.40
CA GLU A 159 -14.93 -23.09 20.74
C GLU A 159 -14.31 -23.20 22.15
#